data_AF-A0A101W2Z0-F1
#
_entry.id   AF-A0A101W2Z0-F1
#
_cell.length_a   1.000
_cell.length_b   1.000
_cell.length_c   1.000
_cell.angle_alpha   90.00
_cell.angle_beta   90.00
_cell.angle_gamma   90.00
#
_symmetry.space_group_name_H-M   'P 1'
#
loop_
_entity.id
_entity.type
_entity.pdbx_description
1 polymer ?
#
loop_
_entity_poly.entity_id
_entity_poly.type
_entity_poly.pdbx_seq_one_letter_code
_entity_poly.pdbx_strand_id
1 'polypeptide(L)'
;MFGLFKKHPNFNSPEDKLKHEMHTKIANRAILIYRESPLKGTMLEGRALVDGINQAKEFYSNRSISISEDYRVSRENTIKIIDECARSVYNELIES
;
A
#
# COMPACT_ATOMS: atom_id res chain seq x y z
N MET A 1 -12.99 34.06 0.89
CA MET A 1 -12.69 32.72 0.32
C MET A 1 -11.30 32.31 0.79
N PHE A 2 -11.20 31.46 1.79
CA PHE A 2 -9.90 30.92 2.23
C PHE A 2 -9.54 29.74 1.33
N GLY A 3 -8.55 29.92 0.47
CA GLY A 3 -7.95 28.83 -0.29
C GLY A 3 -7.34 27.83 0.69
N LEU A 4 -7.94 26.65 0.79
CA LEU A 4 -7.34 25.49 1.45
C LEU A 4 -6.12 25.06 0.61
N PHE A 5 -4.98 25.71 0.85
CA PHE A 5 -3.69 25.17 0.46
C PHE A 5 -3.53 23.84 1.19
N LYS A 6 -3.89 22.73 0.53
CA LYS A 6 -3.56 21.39 1.01
C LYS A 6 -2.05 21.36 1.19
N LYS A 7 -1.57 21.34 2.43
CA LYS A 7 -0.15 21.16 2.75
C LYS A 7 0.32 19.92 1.97
N HIS A 8 1.17 20.11 0.97
CA HIS A 8 1.89 18.99 0.40
C HIS A 8 2.71 18.36 1.52
N PRO A 9 2.65 17.03 1.71
CA PRO A 9 3.50 16.38 2.69
C PRO A 9 4.96 16.67 2.32
N ASN A 10 5.71 17.29 3.24
CA ASN A 10 7.15 17.40 3.11
C ASN A 10 7.75 16.04 3.46
N PHE A 11 8.30 15.34 2.48
CA PHE A 11 9.03 14.10 2.68
C PHE A 11 10.50 14.40 2.91
N ASN A 12 11.11 13.78 3.92
CA ASN A 12 12.51 14.02 4.27
C ASN A 12 13.47 13.21 3.40
N SER A 13 13.00 12.12 2.77
CA SER A 13 13.78 11.24 1.91
C SER A 13 12.95 10.63 0.77
N PRO A 14 13.58 10.14 -0.31
CA PRO A 14 12.91 9.34 -1.33
C PRO A 14 12.23 8.10 -0.76
N GLU A 15 12.82 7.47 0.26
CA GLU A 15 12.26 6.34 1.00
C GLU A 15 10.98 6.71 1.74
N ASP A 16 10.93 7.87 2.40
CA ASP A 16 9.71 8.33 3.10
C ASP A 16 8.58 8.58 2.12
N LYS A 17 8.90 9.19 0.97
CA LYS A 17 7.93 9.40 -0.11
C LYS A 17 7.43 8.07 -0.65
N LEU A 18 8.34 7.13 -0.92
CA LEU A 18 8.00 5.79 -1.38
C LEU A 18 7.11 5.07 -0.36
N LYS A 19 7.45 5.11 0.93
CA LYS A 19 6.69 4.49 2.01
C LYS A 19 5.27 5.03 2.09
N HIS A 20 5.11 6.35 2.07
CA HIS A 20 3.78 6.98 2.12
C HIS A 20 2.92 6.63 0.90
N GLU A 21 3.49 6.73 -0.30
CA GLU A 21 2.76 6.42 -1.52
C GLU A 21 2.45 4.92 -1.65
N MET A 22 3.38 4.05 -1.26
CA MET A 22 3.18 2.60 -1.32
C MET A 22 2.14 2.11 -0.33
N HIS A 23 2.13 2.65 0.89
CA HIS A 23 1.07 2.37 1.86
C HIS A 23 -0.31 2.69 1.26
N THR A 24 -0.49 3.90 0.74
CA THR A 24 -1.75 4.34 0.12
C THR A 24 -2.13 3.48 -1.07
N LYS A 25 -1.16 3.15 -1.94
CA LYS A 25 -1.37 2.30 -3.13
C LYS A 25 -1.79 0.89 -2.76
N ILE A 26 -1.12 0.27 -1.77
CA ILE A 26 -1.45 -1.08 -1.29
C ILE A 26 -2.84 -1.08 -0.64
N ALA A 27 -3.15 -0.13 0.25
CA ALA A 27 -4.46 -0.03 0.89
C ALA A 27 -5.59 0.10 -0.14
N ASN A 28 -5.45 1.03 -1.10
CA ASN A 28 -6.46 1.23 -2.14
C ASN A 28 -6.65 -0.01 -3.02
N ARG A 29 -5.55 -0.67 -3.42
CA ARG A 29 -5.60 -1.89 -4.23
C ARG A 29 -6.24 -3.05 -3.45
N ALA A 30 -5.88 -3.23 -2.19
CA ALA A 30 -6.46 -4.24 -1.32
C ALA A 30 -7.96 -4.04 -1.14
N ILE A 31 -8.41 -2.80 -0.90
CA ILE A 31 -9.84 -2.46 -0.78
C ILE A 31 -10.57 -2.69 -2.11
N LEU A 32 -9.95 -2.38 -3.25
CA LEU A 32 -10.52 -2.67 -4.57
C LEU A 32 -10.76 -4.17 -4.75
N ILE A 33 -9.75 -5.00 -4.47
CA ILE A 33 -9.85 -6.47 -4.57
C ILE A 33 -10.90 -7.01 -3.58
N TYR A 34 -10.91 -6.52 -2.34
CA TYR A 34 -11.93 -6.87 -1.36
C TYR A 34 -13.35 -6.55 -1.85
N ARG A 35 -13.56 -5.39 -2.49
CA ARG A 35 -14.87 -4.99 -3.01
C ARG A 35 -15.37 -5.90 -4.13
N GLU A 36 -14.44 -6.48 -4.89
CA GLU A 36 -14.72 -7.44 -5.97
C GLU A 36 -14.85 -8.88 -5.44
N SER A 37 -14.47 -9.14 -4.19
CA SER A 37 -14.54 -10.47 -3.60
C SER A 37 -15.98 -10.89 -3.31
N PRO A 38 -16.36 -12.15 -3.63
CA PRO A 38 -17.66 -12.69 -3.25
C PRO A 38 -17.82 -12.88 -1.73
N LEU A 39 -16.72 -12.80 -0.96
CA LEU A 39 -16.73 -12.95 0.50
C LEU A 39 -16.97 -11.62 1.24
N LYS A 40 -17.09 -10.51 0.51
CA LYS A 40 -17.39 -9.19 1.10
C LYS A 40 -18.70 -9.23 1.90
N GLY A 41 -18.66 -8.76 3.15
CA GLY A 41 -19.82 -8.73 4.05
C GLY A 41 -20.26 -10.10 4.57
N THR A 42 -19.46 -11.14 4.35
CA THR A 42 -19.67 -12.47 4.94
C THR A 42 -18.83 -12.63 6.20
N MET A 43 -19.05 -13.72 6.96
CA MET A 43 -18.17 -14.07 8.09
C MET A 43 -16.70 -14.30 7.69
N LEU A 44 -16.42 -14.49 6.39
CA LEU A 44 -15.07 -14.66 5.85
C LEU A 44 -14.51 -13.37 5.24
N GLU A 45 -15.11 -12.21 5.52
CA GLU A 45 -14.67 -10.95 4.93
C GLU A 45 -13.23 -10.58 5.31
N GLY A 46 -12.79 -10.93 6.53
CA GLY A 46 -11.41 -10.75 6.96
C GLY A 46 -10.43 -11.53 6.07
N ARG A 47 -10.79 -12.74 5.64
CA ARG A 47 -9.97 -13.53 4.71
C ARG A 47 -9.83 -12.84 3.35
N ALA A 48 -10.91 -12.27 2.83
CA ALA A 48 -10.86 -11.51 1.57
C ALA A 48 -9.99 -10.26 1.67
N LEU A 49 -9.98 -9.57 2.82
CA LEU A 49 -9.06 -8.46 3.07
C LEU A 49 -7.60 -8.93 3.07
N VAL A 50 -7.28 -10.03 3.77
CA VAL A 50 -5.93 -10.63 3.77
C VAL A 50 -5.49 -10.97 2.35
N ASP A 51 -6.34 -11.67 1.59
CA ASP A 51 -6.03 -12.08 0.24
C ASP A 51 -5.84 -10.86 -0.69
N GLY A 52 -6.62 -9.79 -0.49
CA GLY A 52 -6.46 -8.51 -1.20
C GLY A 52 -5.14 -7.80 -0.90
N ILE A 53 -4.71 -7.78 0.37
CA ILE A 53 -3.43 -7.21 0.78
C ILE A 53 -2.26 -8.00 0.18
N ASN A 54 -2.32 -9.34 0.23
CA ASN A 54 -1.28 -10.20 -0.32
C ASN A 54 -1.15 -10.03 -1.84
N GLN A 55 -2.27 -9.98 -2.56
CA GLN A 55 -2.27 -9.72 -4.01
C GLN A 55 -1.75 -8.32 -4.35
N ALA A 56 -2.08 -7.30 -3.56
CA ALA A 56 -1.54 -5.95 -3.73
C ALA A 56 -0.02 -5.92 -3.52
N LYS A 57 0.47 -6.55 -2.45
CA LYS A 57 1.90 -6.73 -2.18
C LYS A 57 2.61 -7.39 -3.36
N GLU A 58 2.11 -8.53 -3.82
CA GLU A 58 2.72 -9.27 -4.92
C GLU A 58 2.77 -8.44 -6.21
N PHE A 59 1.67 -7.75 -6.55
CA PHE A 59 1.60 -6.87 -7.70
C PHE A 59 2.70 -5.80 -7.70
N TYR A 60 2.94 -5.14 -6.56
CA TYR A 60 3.95 -4.10 -6.45
C TYR A 60 5.37 -4.66 -6.33
N SER A 61 5.55 -5.81 -5.66
CA SER A 61 6.84 -6.51 -5.62
C SER A 61 7.31 -6.94 -7.01
N ASN A 62 6.39 -7.42 -7.86
CA ASN A 62 6.68 -7.74 -9.26
C ASN A 62 7.09 -6.50 -10.07
N ARG A 63 6.64 -5.32 -9.66
CA ARG A 63 7.01 -4.02 -10.25
C ARG A 63 8.18 -3.32 -9.54
N SER A 64 8.85 -4.00 -8.61
CA SER A 64 9.90 -3.41 -7.77
C SER A 64 11.03 -2.75 -8.57
N ILE A 65 11.38 -3.26 -9.75
CA ILE A 65 12.42 -2.65 -10.61
C ILE A 65 12.00 -1.26 -11.06
N SER A 66 10.85 -1.12 -11.72
CA SER A 66 10.35 0.19 -12.19
C SER A 66 10.12 1.16 -11.03
N ILE A 67 9.59 0.68 -9.90
CA ILE A 67 9.40 1.53 -8.72
C ILE A 67 10.75 1.99 -8.15
N SER A 68 11.76 1.12 -8.12
CA SER A 68 13.09 1.48 -7.63
C SER A 68 13.73 2.59 -8.48
N GLU A 69 13.53 2.54 -9.79
CA GLU A 69 14.01 3.56 -10.74
C GLU A 69 13.27 4.90 -10.56
N ASP A 70 11.94 4.87 -10.47
CA ASP A 70 11.09 6.06 -10.33
C ASP A 70 11.42 6.88 -9.07
N TYR A 71 11.73 6.20 -7.96
CA TYR A 71 12.00 6.83 -6.67
C TYR A 71 13.50 6.94 -6.35
N ARG A 72 14.38 6.38 -7.19
CA ARG A 72 15.83 6.32 -6.98
C ARG A 72 16.23 5.67 -5.64
N VAL A 73 15.50 4.62 -5.26
CA VAL A 73 15.76 3.79 -4.08
C VAL A 73 16.26 2.43 -4.57
N SER A 74 17.14 1.74 -3.85
CA SER A 74 17.57 0.41 -4.29
C SER A 74 16.37 -0.55 -4.40
N ARG A 75 16.44 -1.52 -5.32
CA ARG A 75 15.39 -2.53 -5.46
C ARG A 75 15.15 -3.31 -4.16
N GLU A 76 16.23 -3.63 -3.44
CA GLU A 76 16.16 -4.32 -2.16
C GLU A 76 15.41 -3.50 -1.10
N ASN A 77 15.72 -2.21 -0.98
CA ASN A 77 14.98 -1.33 -0.08
C ASN A 77 13.54 -1.12 -0.54
N THR A 78 13.30 -1.05 -1.84
CA THR A 78 11.95 -0.95 -2.41
C THR A 78 11.09 -2.14 -2.00
N ILE A 79 11.61 -3.37 -2.13
CA ILE A 79 10.90 -4.59 -1.71
C ILE A 79 10.64 -4.58 -0.20
N LYS A 80 11.65 -4.21 0.61
CA LYS A 80 11.47 -4.08 2.08
C LYS A 80 10.37 -3.08 2.43
N ILE A 81 10.34 -1.91 1.78
CA ILE A 81 9.31 -0.89 2.00
C ILE A 81 7.94 -1.41 1.59
N ILE A 82 7.81 -2.12 0.47
CA ILE A 82 6.55 -2.74 0.04
C ILE A 82 6.05 -3.73 1.11
N ASP A 83 6.93 -4.59 1.62
CA ASP A 83 6.62 -5.57 2.66
C ASP A 83 6.18 -4.91 3.97
N GLU A 84 6.91 -3.89 4.43
CA GLU A 84 6.56 -3.10 5.61
C GLU A 84 5.20 -2.42 5.45
N CYS A 85 4.94 -1.84 4.27
CA CYS A 85 3.67 -1.18 3.98
C CYS A 85 2.50 -2.18 3.98
N ALA A 86 2.67 -3.36 3.37
CA ALA A 86 1.65 -4.40 3.39
C ALA A 86 1.33 -4.86 4.82
N ARG A 87 2.36 -4.99 5.67
CA ARG A 87 2.18 -5.32 7.09
C ARG A 87 1.47 -4.21 7.86
N SER A 88 1.81 -2.94 7.61
CA SER A 88 1.12 -1.81 8.24
C SER A 88 -0.37 -1.79 7.88
N VAL A 89 -0.68 -1.96 6.58
CA VAL A 89 -2.07 -2.02 6.09
C VAL A 89 -2.82 -3.21 6.70
N TYR A 90 -2.17 -4.36 6.85
CA TYR A 90 -2.77 -5.51 7.54
C TYR A 90 -3.16 -5.16 8.98
N ASN A 91 -2.24 -4.58 9.75
CA ASN A 91 -2.49 -4.20 11.13
C ASN A 91 -3.63 -3.17 11.23
N GLU A 92 -3.68 -2.20 10.31
CA GLU A 92 -4.70 -1.14 10.27
C GLU A 92 -6.09 -1.63 9.86
N LEU A 93 -6.19 -2.65 9.01
CA LEU A 93 -7.47 -3.13 8.48
C LEU A 93 -8.01 -4.37 9.20
N ILE A 94 -7.17 -5.11 9.92
CA ILE A 94 -7.53 -6.42 10.48
C ILE A 94 -7.31 -6.50 11.99
N GLU A 95 -6.22 -5.95 12.51
CA GLU A 95 -5.90 -6.01 13.94
C GLU A 95 -6.35 -4.78 14.75
N SER A 96 -6.94 -3.78 14.08
CA SER A 96 -7.37 -2.51 14.70
C SER A 96 -8.65 -2.59 15.53
#